data_AF-A0A7R9R1H9-F1
#
_entry.id   AF-A0A7R9R1H9-F1
#
_cell.length_a   1.000
_cell.length_b   1.000
_cell.length_c   1.000
_cell.angle_alpha   90.00
_cell.angle_beta   90.00
_cell.angle_gamma   90.00
#
_symmetry.space_group_name_H-M   'P 1'
#
loop_
_entity.id
_entity.type
_entity.pdbx_description
1 polymer ?
#
loop_
_entity_poly.entity_id
_entity_poly.type
_entity_poly.pdbx_seq_one_letter_code
_entity_poly.pdbx_strand_id
1 'polypeptide(L)'
;FKSAEHWDDVFRGLSRKYGQVFTVWFANTPLVVITDIDIAREAFHKRSLTGRPSSYFAKQLSNDNHREVVFSDGHEWEAIRRTTQPAIQYC
;
A
#
# COMPACT_ATOMS: atom_id res chain seq x y z
N PHE A 1 1.36 8.16 -28.75
CA PHE A 1 1.14 7.69 -27.37
C PHE A 1 0.97 6.18 -27.43
N LYS A 2 2.03 5.40 -27.18
CA LYS A 2 1.94 3.94 -27.26
C LYS A 2 0.94 3.47 -26.20
N SER A 3 -0.16 2.92 -26.67
CA SER A 3 -1.20 2.32 -25.84
C SER A 3 -0.69 1.01 -25.29
N ALA A 4 -0.88 0.80 -23.98
CA ALA A 4 -0.90 -0.50 -23.32
C ALA A 4 0.41 -1.29 -23.30
N GLU A 5 1.47 -0.70 -22.76
CA GLU A 5 2.43 -1.52 -22.02
C GLU A 5 1.70 -1.97 -20.76
N HIS A 6 1.37 -3.26 -20.66
CA HIS A 6 0.65 -3.80 -19.50
C HIS A 6 1.57 -3.61 -18.29
N TRP A 7 1.16 -2.87 -17.27
CA TRP A 7 2.00 -2.54 -16.10
C TRP A 7 2.72 -3.77 -15.50
N ASP A 8 2.09 -4.93 -15.60
CA ASP A 8 2.66 -6.23 -15.27
C ASP A 8 3.99 -6.52 -16.01
N ASP A 9 4.08 -6.26 -17.32
CA ASP A 9 5.30 -6.47 -18.11
C ASP A 9 6.44 -5.59 -17.63
N VAL A 10 6.14 -4.35 -17.24
CA VAL A 10 7.11 -3.39 -16.69
C VAL A 10 7.65 -3.91 -15.37
N PHE A 11 6.76 -4.25 -14.41
CA PHE A 11 7.20 -4.74 -13.10
C PHE A 11 7.90 -6.09 -13.17
N ARG A 12 7.48 -6.99 -14.08
CA ARG A 12 8.19 -8.24 -14.36
C ARG A 12 9.57 -8.00 -14.96
N GLY A 13 9.69 -7.05 -15.89
CA GLY A 13 10.97 -6.65 -16.48
C GLY A 13 11.94 -6.13 -15.43
N LEU A 14 11.47 -5.24 -14.56
CA LEU A 14 12.24 -4.71 -13.43
C LEU A 14 12.62 -5.80 -12.45
N SER A 15 11.70 -6.71 -12.12
CA SER A 15 11.95 -7.81 -11.20
C SER A 15 13.03 -8.77 -11.73
N ARG A 16 13.03 -9.08 -13.02
CA ARG A 16 14.09 -9.88 -13.64
C ARG A 16 15.46 -9.22 -13.58
N LYS A 17 15.51 -7.87 -13.63
CA LYS A 17 16.77 -7.11 -13.66
C LYS A 17 17.33 -6.84 -12.27
N TYR A 18 16.48 -6.51 -11.30
CA TYR A 18 16.88 -6.04 -9.97
C TYR A 18 16.54 -7.00 -8.83
N GLY A 19 15.78 -8.07 -9.11
CA GLY A 19 15.32 -9.04 -8.12
C GLY A 19 13.87 -8.82 -7.68
N GLN A 20 13.42 -9.63 -6.72
CA GLN A 20 12.04 -9.63 -6.23
C GLN A 20 11.71 -8.42 -5.33
N VAL A 21 12.74 -7.77 -4.79
CA VAL A 21 12.64 -6.57 -3.96
C VAL A 21 13.63 -5.55 -4.50
N PHE A 22 13.14 -4.38 -4.87
CA PHE A 22 13.97 -3.30 -5.39
C PHE A 22 13.45 -1.93 -4.99
N THR A 23 14.30 -0.92 -5.06
CA THR A 23 13.94 0.46 -4.71
C THR A 23 13.78 1.30 -5.95
N VAL A 24 12.68 2.05 -6.03
CA VAL A 24 12.44 3.09 -7.02
C VAL A 24 12.42 4.43 -6.30
N TRP A 25 13.14 5.42 -6.82
CA TRP A 25 13.12 6.76 -6.26
C TRP A 25 11.96 7.56 -6.83
N PHE A 26 11.04 7.97 -5.96
CA PHE A 26 9.98 8.91 -6.30
C PHE A 26 10.37 10.30 -5.76
N ALA A 27 10.89 11.15 -6.65
CA ALA A 27 11.57 12.39 -6.28
C ALA A 27 12.66 12.13 -5.24
N ASN A 28 12.52 12.66 -4.03
CA ASN A 28 13.44 12.48 -2.90
C ASN A 28 13.03 11.33 -1.96
N THR A 29 11.97 10.60 -2.26
CA THR A 29 11.43 9.55 -1.40
C THR A 29 11.68 8.17 -2.02
N PRO A 30 12.45 7.28 -1.35
CA PRO A 30 12.63 5.91 -1.84
C PRO A 30 11.37 5.08 -1.61
N LEU A 31 10.91 4.39 -2.64
CA LEU A 31 9.80 3.43 -2.60
C LEU A 31 10.36 2.03 -2.78
N VAL A 32 10.11 1.16 -1.81
CA VAL A 32 10.46 -0.26 -1.92
C VAL A 32 9.31 -0.98 -2.62
N VAL A 33 9.62 -1.63 -3.74
CA VAL A 33 8.68 -2.42 -4.54
C VAL A 33 8.94 -3.89 -4.27
N ILE A 34 7.89 -4.62 -3.94
CA ILE A 34 7.90 -6.08 -3.74
C ILE A 34 7.07 -6.70 -4.85
N THR A 35 7.67 -7.59 -5.64
CA THR A 35 6.99 -8.28 -6.75
C THR A 35 6.65 -9.73 -6.44
N ASP A 36 7.20 -10.29 -5.36
CA ASP A 36 6.91 -11.65 -4.90
C ASP A 36 5.77 -11.67 -3.87
N ILE A 37 4.85 -12.63 -4.03
CA ILE A 37 3.63 -12.73 -3.21
C ILE A 37 3.91 -13.19 -1.78
N ASP A 38 4.92 -14.03 -1.57
CA ASP A 38 5.24 -14.55 -0.24
C ASP A 38 5.94 -13.48 0.59
N ILE A 39 6.87 -12.75 -0.02
CA ILE A 39 7.50 -11.57 0.61
C ILE A 39 6.47 -10.48 0.89
N ALA A 40 5.57 -10.20 -0.05
CA ALA A 40 4.52 -9.21 0.15
C ALA A 40 3.59 -9.61 1.31
N ARG A 41 3.20 -10.89 1.37
CA ARG A 41 2.39 -11.42 2.48
C ARG A 41 3.10 -11.24 3.82
N GLU A 42 4.38 -11.58 3.91
CA GLU A 42 5.16 -11.39 5.14
C GLU A 42 5.23 -9.90 5.53
N ALA A 43 5.48 -9.01 4.56
CA ALA A 43 5.55 -7.58 4.79
C ALA A 43 4.23 -7.03 5.36
N PHE A 44 3.08 -7.45 4.82
CA PHE A 44 1.77 -7.03 5.32
C PHE A 44 1.43 -7.54 6.73
N HIS A 45 2.07 -8.62 7.19
CA HIS A 45 1.87 -9.12 8.57
C HIS A 45 2.76 -8.41 9.61
N LYS A 46 3.81 -7.70 9.18
CA LYS A 46 4.71 -6.99 10.09
C LYS A 46 4.11 -5.67 10.54
N ARG A 47 3.78 -5.55 11.84
CA ARG A 47 3.29 -4.31 12.48
C ARG A 47 4.20 -3.10 12.29
N SER A 48 5.51 -3.29 12.11
CA SER A 48 6.43 -2.18 11.82
C SER A 48 6.22 -1.55 10.43
N LEU A 49 5.55 -2.25 9.51
CA LEU A 49 5.29 -1.82 8.14
C LEU A 49 3.81 -1.44 7.91
N THR A 50 2.98 -1.41 8.96
CA THR A 50 1.55 -1.11 8.82
C THR A 50 1.22 0.38 8.80
N GLY A 51 2.20 1.27 8.92
CA GLY A 51 2.01 2.71 8.85
C GLY A 51 1.47 3.17 7.49
N ARG A 52 0.80 4.33 7.46
CA ARG A 52 0.33 4.95 6.23
C ARG A 52 1.24 6.13 5.84
N PRO A 53 1.63 6.26 4.56
CA PRO A 53 2.43 7.38 4.13
C PRO A 53 1.64 8.68 4.28
N SER A 54 2.22 9.69 4.95
CA SER A 54 1.62 11.02 5.09
C SER A 54 1.75 11.85 3.82
N SER A 55 1.27 11.33 2.70
CA SER A 55 1.29 12.03 1.42
C SER A 55 0.28 13.18 1.41
N TYR A 56 0.53 14.22 0.61
CA TYR A 56 -0.42 15.32 0.42
C TYR A 56 -1.80 14.81 -0.01
N PHE A 57 -1.85 13.80 -0.89
CA PHE A 57 -3.10 13.17 -1.32
C PHE A 57 -3.83 12.47 -0.18
N ALA A 58 -3.13 11.73 0.68
CA ALA A 58 -3.74 11.06 1.83
C ALA A 58 -4.35 12.07 2.81
N LYS A 59 -3.68 13.21 3.03
CA LYS A 59 -4.18 14.31 3.86
C LYS A 59 -5.41 14.97 3.26
N GLN A 60 -5.35 15.28 1.96
CA GLN A 60 -6.47 15.90 1.24
C GLN A 60 -7.71 15.00 1.22
N LEU A 61 -7.53 13.68 1.06
CA LEU A 61 -8.64 12.72 1.04
C LEU A 61 -9.21 12.42 2.42
N SER A 62 -8.39 12.51 3.48
CA SER A 62 -8.81 12.24 4.86
C SER A 62 -9.25 13.49 5.63
N ASN A 63 -9.33 14.64 4.95
CA ASN A 63 -9.55 15.95 5.58
C ASN A 63 -8.65 16.16 6.82
N ASP A 64 -7.38 15.75 6.70
CA ASP A 64 -6.36 15.72 7.76
C ASP A 64 -6.67 14.86 9.00
N ASN A 65 -7.83 14.20 9.08
CA ASN A 65 -8.27 13.50 10.28
C ASN A 65 -7.88 12.02 10.33
N HIS A 66 -7.54 11.41 9.18
CA HIS A 66 -7.10 10.00 9.06
C HIS A 66 -8.02 8.97 9.76
N ARG A 67 -9.32 9.26 9.90
CA ARG A 67 -10.28 8.40 10.63
C ARG A 67 -11.01 7.40 9.74
N GLU A 68 -10.59 7.27 8.48
CA GLU A 68 -11.17 6.33 7.53
C GLU A 68 -10.50 4.95 7.61
N VAL A 69 -11.17 3.92 7.11
CA VAL A 69 -10.63 2.54 7.05
C VAL A 69 -9.31 2.47 6.26
N VAL A 70 -9.12 3.33 5.26
CA VAL A 70 -7.96 3.29 4.35
C VAL A 70 -6.74 4.01 4.94
N PHE A 71 -6.95 5.17 5.56
CA PHE A 71 -5.87 6.06 6.00
C PHE A 71 -5.59 6.04 7.51
N SER A 72 -6.45 5.40 8.32
CA SER A 72 -6.14 5.12 9.73
C SER A 72 -5.07 4.04 9.87
N ASP A 73 -4.36 4.07 10.99
CA ASP A 73 -3.39 3.05 11.39
C ASP A 73 -3.55 2.64 12.86
N GLY A 74 -2.74 1.68 13.30
CA GLY A 74 -2.69 1.22 14.68
C GLY A 74 -4.04 0.78 15.26
N HIS A 75 -4.29 1.18 16.51
CA HIS A 75 -5.49 0.81 17.25
C HIS A 75 -6.77 1.42 16.69
N GLU A 76 -6.69 2.60 16.07
CA GLU A 76 -7.86 3.24 15.46
C GLU A 76 -8.36 2.42 14.27
N TRP A 77 -7.44 2.00 13.40
CA TRP A 77 -7.75 1.12 12.28
C TRP A 77 -8.35 -0.22 12.74
N GLU A 78 -7.79 -0.82 13.80
CA GLU A 78 -8.31 -2.08 14.38
C GLU A 78 -9.75 -1.92 14.89
N ALA A 79 -10.04 -0.79 15.56
CA ALA A 79 -11.38 -0.50 16.08
C ALA A 79 -12.39 -0.31 14.94
N ILE A 80 -12.06 0.53 13.94
CA ILE A 80 -12.93 0.80 12.79
C ILE A 80 -13.18 -0.48 12.00
N ARG A 81 -12.15 -1.28 11.72
CA ARG A 81 -12.30 -2.54 10.97
C ARG A 81 -13.17 -3.54 11.71
N ARG A 82 -13.00 -3.68 13.04
CA ARG A 82 -13.80 -4.60 13.85
C ARG A 82 -15.29 -4.26 13.83
N THR A 83 -15.64 -2.97 13.85
CA THR A 83 -17.05 -2.54 13.84
C THR A 83 -17.65 -2.56 12.44
N THR A 84 -16.87 -2.21 11.41
CA THR A 84 -17.37 -2.06 10.03
C THR A 84 -17.46 -3.39 9.30
N GLN A 85 -16.53 -4.33 9.56
CA GLN A 85 -16.52 -5.62 8.89
C GLN A 85 -17.83 -6.42 9.01
N PRO A 86 -18.46 -6.57 10.19
CA PRO A 86 -19.75 -7.23 10.26
C PRO A 86 -20.83 -6.45 9.50
N ALA A 87 -20.87 -5.12 9.59
CA ALA A 87 -21.86 -4.31 8.89
C ALA A 87 -21.83 -4.53 7.36
N ILE A 88 -20.64 -4.68 6.76
CA ILE A 88 -20.49 -4.98 5.33
C ILE A 88 -20.97 -6.40 4.98
N GLN A 89 -20.80 -7.37 5.88
CA GLN A 89 -21.22 -8.76 5.62
C GLN A 89 -22.74 -8.97 5.62
N TYR A 90 -23.49 -8.05 6.23
CA TYR A 90 -24.94 -8.10 6.33
C TYR A 90 -25.67 -7.18 5.32
N CYS A 91 -24.94 -6.49 4.45
CA CYS A 91 -25.48 -5.73 3.31
C CYS A 91 -25.47 -6.58 2.05
#